data_AF-A0A5R9BQ67-F1
#
_entry.id   AF-A0A5R9BQ67-F1
#
_cell.length_a   1.000
_cell.length_b   1.000
_cell.length_c   1.000
_cell.angle_alpha   90.00
_cell.angle_beta   90.00
_cell.angle_gamma   90.00
#
_symmetry.space_group_name_H-M   'P 1'
#
loop_
_entity.id
_entity.type
_entity.pdbx_description
1 polymer ?
#
loop_
_entity_poly.entity_id
_entity_poly.type
_entity_poly.pdbx_seq_one_letter_code
_entity_poly.pdbx_strand_id
1 'polypeptide(L)'
;MSQRIKWVDFAKGITILLVVIGHVSLGLLESGSFNDNNKLLSALVQAVYVFHMPVFFALSGFFFKTLNSKKDFSQMVRKKIISLGIPYIAFSLVMIFMKKMGGGNVRRPIGITAFFDIYKYPIDHLWFLYILFGIFMYVSFLSLFIKNDRTLLMVALMGYLVATLIPINIYLLQRTLVLLS
;
A
#
# COMPACT_ATOMS: atom_id res chain seq x y z
N MET A 1 -2.52 18.96 -22.82
CA MET A 1 -2.94 18.77 -21.41
C MET A 1 -3.72 17.47 -21.30
N SER A 2 -3.23 16.48 -20.55
CA SER A 2 -4.00 15.26 -20.27
C SER A 2 -5.23 15.65 -19.45
N GLN A 3 -6.45 15.43 -19.95
CA GLN A 3 -7.65 15.68 -19.17
C GLN A 3 -7.60 14.85 -17.87
N ARG A 4 -7.51 15.55 -16.73
CA ARG A 4 -7.65 14.91 -15.42
C ARG A 4 -9.10 14.48 -15.26
N ILE A 5 -9.29 13.21 -14.96
CA ILE A 5 -10.62 12.65 -14.75
C ILE A 5 -11.01 12.92 -13.29
N LYS A 6 -11.83 13.95 -13.07
CA LYS A 6 -12.21 14.44 -11.74
C LYS A 6 -12.79 13.35 -10.82
N TRP A 7 -13.58 12.42 -11.37
CA TRP A 7 -14.17 11.34 -10.57
C TRP A 7 -13.13 10.36 -10.03
N VAL A 8 -12.03 10.13 -10.74
CA VAL A 8 -10.95 9.23 -10.28
C VAL A 8 -10.18 9.87 -9.13
N ASP A 9 -9.91 11.17 -9.23
CA ASP A 9 -9.25 11.91 -8.15
C ASP A 9 -10.14 11.96 -6.89
N PHE A 10 -11.46 12.13 -7.07
CA PHE A 10 -12.43 12.06 -5.98
C PHE A 10 -12.50 10.66 -5.34
N ALA A 11 -12.52 9.59 -6.15
CA ALA A 11 -12.52 8.22 -5.67
C ALA A 11 -11.24 7.89 -4.87
N LYS A 12 -10.07 8.39 -5.31
CA LYS A 12 -8.82 8.27 -4.55
C LYS A 12 -8.92 8.98 -3.20
N GLY A 13 -9.50 10.19 -3.16
CA GLY A 13 -9.75 10.93 -1.93
C GLY A 13 -10.65 10.16 -0.95
N ILE A 14 -11.77 9.61 -1.43
CA ILE A 14 -12.66 8.75 -0.63
C ILE A 14 -11.91 7.54 -0.08
N THR A 15 -11.07 6.90 -0.91
CA THR A 15 -10.31 5.73 -0.51
C THR A 15 -9.31 6.07 0.60
N ILE A 16 -8.64 7.22 0.52
CA ILE A 16 -7.74 7.71 1.58
C ILE A 16 -8.52 8.02 2.87
N LEU A 17 -9.72 8.61 2.77
CA LEU A 17 -10.56 8.84 3.96
C LEU A 17 -11.00 7.53 4.62
N LEU A 18 -11.39 6.53 3.82
CA LEU A 18 -11.73 5.20 4.30
C LEU A 18 -10.55 4.53 5.03
N VAL A 19 -9.32 4.72 4.57
CA VAL A 19 -8.10 4.25 5.26
C VAL A 19 -8.01 4.86 6.66
N VAL A 20 -8.14 6.18 6.77
CA VAL A 20 -8.06 6.88 8.06
C VAL A 20 -9.15 6.40 9.00
N ILE A 21 -10.39 6.27 8.52
CA ILE A 21 -11.51 5.74 9.32
C ILE A 21 -11.21 4.32 9.79
N GLY A 22 -10.75 3.45 8.90
CA GLY A 22 -10.38 2.06 9.23
C GLY A 22 -9.30 1.98 10.32
N HIS A 23 -8.25 2.80 10.25
CA HIS A 23 -7.19 2.83 11.25
C HIS A 23 -7.63 3.42 12.59
N VAL A 24 -8.44 4.48 12.58
CA VAL A 24 -8.99 5.06 13.81
C VAL A 24 -9.92 4.05 14.50
N SER A 25 -10.84 3.42 13.75
CA SER A 25 -11.73 2.39 14.29
C SER A 25 -10.99 1.17 14.82
N LEU A 26 -9.94 0.71 14.14
CA LEU A 26 -9.08 -0.37 14.63
C LEU A 26 -8.33 0.04 15.90
N GLY A 27 -7.80 1.26 15.94
CA GLY A 27 -7.14 1.81 17.12
C GLY A 27 -8.05 1.86 18.35
N LEU A 28 -9.32 2.21 18.16
CA LEU A 28 -10.38 2.23 19.19
C LEU A 28 -10.82 0.84 19.65
N LEU A 29 -10.87 -0.13 18.73
CA LEU A 29 -11.15 -1.54 19.07
C LEU A 29 -10.02 -2.12 19.92
N GLU A 30 -8.78 -1.94 19.47
CA GLU A 30 -7.63 -2.50 20.17
C GLU A 30 -7.35 -1.78 21.51
N SER A 31 -7.87 -0.56 21.74
CA SER A 31 -7.62 0.21 22.98
C SER A 31 -8.45 -0.27 24.17
N GLY A 32 -9.32 -1.27 23.98
CA GLY A 32 -10.22 -1.77 25.01
C GLY A 32 -11.31 -0.77 25.41
N SER A 33 -11.44 0.36 24.70
CA SER A 33 -12.47 1.38 24.98
C SER A 33 -13.87 0.92 24.57
N PHE A 34 -13.97 -0.11 23.72
CA PHE A 34 -15.21 -0.79 23.38
C PHE A 34 -15.09 -2.27 23.75
N ASN A 35 -16.07 -2.77 24.48
CA ASN A 35 -16.16 -4.15 24.94
C ASN A 35 -15.99 -5.12 23.75
N ASP A 36 -15.29 -6.25 23.95
CA ASP A 36 -14.90 -7.27 22.95
C ASP A 36 -16.05 -7.86 22.09
N ASN A 37 -17.29 -7.45 22.33
CA ASN A 37 -18.51 -7.97 21.71
C ASN A 37 -19.16 -7.07 20.65
N ASN A 38 -18.56 -5.94 20.26
CA ASN A 38 -19.09 -5.12 19.16
C ASN A 38 -18.79 -5.73 17.78
N LYS A 39 -19.43 -6.87 17.49
CA LYS A 39 -19.38 -7.59 16.20
C LYS A 39 -19.67 -6.66 15.01
N LEU A 40 -20.55 -5.67 15.21
CA LEU A 40 -20.87 -4.65 14.21
C LEU A 40 -19.67 -3.77 13.85
N LEU A 41 -18.89 -3.31 14.84
CA LEU A 41 -17.72 -2.46 14.62
C LEU A 41 -16.59 -3.27 13.96
N SER A 42 -16.37 -4.51 14.39
CA SER A 42 -15.41 -5.43 13.76
C SER A 42 -15.79 -5.74 12.31
N ALA A 43 -17.06 -6.04 12.03
CA ALA A 43 -17.54 -6.29 10.68
C ALA A 43 -17.41 -5.07 9.77
N LEU A 44 -17.68 -3.87 10.28
CA LEU A 44 -17.49 -2.62 9.52
C LEU A 44 -16.00 -2.38 9.22
N VAL A 45 -15.11 -2.58 10.18
CA VAL A 45 -13.65 -2.44 9.96
C VAL A 45 -13.16 -3.44 8.92
N GLN A 46 -13.58 -4.71 9.00
CA GLN A 46 -13.23 -5.72 8.01
C GLN A 46 -13.76 -5.37 6.62
N ALA A 47 -15.02 -4.94 6.52
CA ALA A 47 -15.62 -4.54 5.24
C ALA A 47 -14.84 -3.37 4.60
N VAL A 48 -14.46 -2.37 5.40
CA VAL A 48 -13.61 -1.28 4.93
C VAL A 48 -12.26 -1.81 4.47
N TYR A 49 -11.61 -2.71 5.23
CA TYR A 49 -10.31 -3.30 4.87
C TYR A 49 -10.31 -4.07 3.55
N VAL A 50 -11.31 -4.90 3.34
CA VAL A 50 -11.47 -5.71 2.12
C VAL A 50 -11.73 -4.82 0.90
N PHE A 51 -12.41 -3.68 1.07
CA PHE A 51 -12.76 -2.81 -0.06
C PHE A 51 -11.69 -1.78 -0.40
N HIS A 52 -11.17 -1.05 0.61
CA HIS A 52 -10.35 0.13 0.33
C HIS A 52 -9.01 -0.23 -0.31
N MET A 53 -8.37 -1.33 0.12
CA MET A 53 -7.05 -1.72 -0.39
C MET A 53 -7.09 -2.11 -1.87
N PRO A 54 -7.94 -3.07 -2.32
CA PRO A 54 -8.02 -3.42 -3.74
C PRO A 54 -8.42 -2.24 -4.62
N VAL A 55 -9.38 -1.42 -4.17
CA VAL A 55 -9.83 -0.25 -4.92
C VAL A 55 -8.71 0.79 -5.05
N PHE A 56 -7.95 1.04 -3.98
CA PHE A 56 -6.81 1.95 -4.02
C PHE A 56 -5.74 1.50 -5.03
N PHE A 57 -5.38 0.21 -5.02
CA PHE A 57 -4.42 -0.36 -5.96
C PHE A 57 -4.93 -0.27 -7.40
N ALA A 58 -6.21 -0.61 -7.64
CA ALA A 58 -6.82 -0.53 -8.95
C ALA A 58 -6.83 0.91 -9.50
N LEU A 59 -7.29 1.88 -8.70
CA LEU A 59 -7.31 3.31 -9.09
C LEU A 59 -5.91 3.90 -9.28
N SER A 60 -4.92 3.39 -8.54
CA SER A 60 -3.53 3.80 -8.71
C SER A 60 -2.97 3.31 -10.05
N GLY A 61 -3.25 2.06 -10.42
CA GLY A 61 -2.84 1.44 -11.68
C GLY A 61 -3.66 1.85 -12.91
N PHE A 62 -4.86 2.42 -12.73
CA PHE A 62 -5.81 2.73 -13.83
C PHE A 62 -5.22 3.62 -14.94
N PHE A 63 -4.35 4.56 -14.59
CA PHE A 63 -3.68 5.44 -15.55
C PHE A 63 -2.31 4.97 -16.00
N PHE A 64 -1.94 3.72 -15.67
CA PHE A 64 -0.70 3.15 -16.13
C PHE A 64 -0.73 2.98 -17.65
N LYS A 65 0.38 3.34 -18.31
CA LYS A 65 0.57 3.13 -19.75
C LYS A 65 1.91 2.46 -19.97
N THR A 66 1.99 1.58 -20.96
CA THR A 66 3.26 0.96 -21.36
C THR A 66 4.29 2.00 -21.73
N LEU A 67 5.52 1.79 -21.27
CA LEU A 67 6.64 2.69 -21.50
C LEU A 67 7.27 2.39 -22.85
N ASN A 68 7.60 3.40 -23.65
CA ASN A 68 8.19 3.19 -24.98
C ASN A 68 9.71 3.10 -24.94
N SER A 69 10.36 3.74 -23.96
CA SER A 69 11.81 3.78 -23.84
C SER A 69 12.31 3.57 -22.40
N LYS A 70 13.60 3.23 -22.26
CA LYS A 70 14.29 3.22 -20.95
C LYS A 70 14.31 4.61 -20.28
N LYS A 71 14.27 5.69 -21.06
CA LYS A 71 14.17 7.06 -20.53
C LYS A 71 12.81 7.29 -19.88
N ASP A 72 11.73 6.79 -20.49
CA ASP A 72 10.38 6.88 -19.93
C ASP A 72 10.27 6.09 -18.62
N PHE A 73 10.92 4.92 -18.56
CA PHE A 73 11.03 4.14 -17.32
C PHE A 73 11.69 4.94 -16.21
N SER A 74 12.89 5.49 -16.45
CA SER A 74 13.60 6.30 -15.45
C SER A 74 12.78 7.52 -14.99
N GLN A 75 12.11 8.20 -15.92
CA GLN A 75 11.26 9.34 -15.59
C GLN A 75 10.06 8.95 -14.74
N MET A 76 9.41 7.83 -15.06
CA MET A 76 8.29 7.30 -14.30
C MET A 76 8.72 6.84 -12.90
N VAL A 77 9.85 6.13 -12.80
CA VAL A 77 10.47 5.73 -11.53
C VAL A 77 10.71 6.95 -10.65
N ARG A 78 11.37 7.98 -11.19
CA ARG A 78 11.63 9.23 -10.45
C ARG A 78 10.34 9.89 -9.96
N LYS A 79 9.32 9.98 -10.81
CA LYS A 79 8.01 10.53 -10.42
C LYS A 79 7.36 9.74 -9.29
N LYS A 80 7.43 8.40 -9.34
CA LYS A 80 6.87 7.53 -8.30
C LYS A 80 7.67 7.57 -7.00
N ILE A 81 8.99 7.66 -7.05
CA ILE A 81 9.84 7.87 -5.87
C ILE A 81 9.46 9.19 -5.18
N ILE A 82 9.30 10.28 -5.92
CA ILE A 82 8.90 11.57 -5.35
C ILE A 82 7.48 11.49 -4.78
N SER A 83 6.54 10.92 -5.53
CA SER A 83 5.12 10.88 -5.14
C SER A 83 4.78 9.88 -4.03
N LEU A 84 5.54 8.80 -3.87
CA LEU A 84 5.25 7.72 -2.91
C LEU A 84 6.34 7.61 -1.85
N GLY A 85 7.61 7.72 -2.25
CA GLY A 85 8.76 7.62 -1.35
C GLY A 85 8.86 8.79 -0.38
N ILE A 86 8.61 10.03 -0.83
CA ILE A 86 8.63 11.20 0.08
C ILE A 86 7.55 11.07 1.15
N PRO A 87 6.26 10.82 0.82
CA PRO A 87 5.24 10.58 1.85
C PRO A 87 5.62 9.42 2.77
N TYR A 88 6.12 8.31 2.22
CA TYR A 88 6.50 7.14 3.03
C TYR A 88 7.55 7.47 4.10
N ILE A 89 8.62 8.18 3.72
CA ILE A 89 9.68 8.59 4.66
C ILE A 89 9.14 9.61 5.66
N ALA A 90 8.38 10.61 5.19
CA ALA A 90 7.82 11.65 6.05
C ALA A 90 6.90 11.06 7.12
N PHE A 91 5.93 10.23 6.73
CA PHE A 91 5.02 9.57 7.68
C PHE A 91 5.75 8.57 8.59
N SER A 92 6.75 7.86 8.09
CA SER A 92 7.58 6.97 8.91
C SER A 92 8.30 7.74 10.02
N LEU A 93 8.90 8.89 9.70
CA LEU A 93 9.57 9.75 10.68
C LEU A 93 8.59 10.29 11.72
N VAL A 94 7.42 10.80 11.27
CA VAL A 94 6.36 11.27 12.18
C VAL A 94 5.93 10.14 13.11
N MET A 95 5.75 8.93 12.59
CA MET A 95 5.31 7.78 13.39
C MET A 95 6.37 7.34 14.42
N ILE A 96 7.64 7.30 14.03
CA ILE A 96 8.74 7.03 14.97
C ILE A 96 8.76 8.10 16.07
N PHE A 97 8.61 9.37 15.70
CA PHE A 97 8.61 10.48 16.65
C PHE A 97 7.44 10.41 17.63
N MET A 98 6.22 10.19 17.14
CA MET A 98 5.03 10.01 17.98
C MET A 98 5.16 8.81 18.92
N LYS A 99 5.68 7.68 18.43
CA LYS A 99 5.91 6.49 19.26
C LYS A 99 7.02 6.70 20.28
N LYS A 100 8.03 7.52 19.98
CA LYS A 100 9.06 7.91 20.96
C LYS A 100 8.49 8.83 22.05
N MET A 101 7.62 9.77 21.68
CA MET A 101 6.93 10.66 22.65
C MET A 101 5.91 9.92 23.53
N GLY A 102 5.23 8.90 22.99
CA GLY A 102 4.26 8.09 23.74
C GLY A 102 4.85 7.18 24.81
N GLY A 103 6.18 7.08 24.91
CA GLY A 103 6.88 6.34 25.97
C GLY A 103 6.55 4.84 26.00
N GLY A 104 6.41 4.27 27.21
CA GLY A 104 6.13 2.84 27.43
C GLY A 104 4.69 2.39 27.12
N ASN A 105 3.78 3.32 26.82
CA ASN A 105 2.36 3.03 26.50
C ASN A 105 2.12 2.71 25.02
N VAL A 106 3.19 2.56 24.24
CA VAL A 106 3.10 2.31 22.80
C VAL A 106 3.18 0.81 22.55
N ARG A 107 2.15 0.24 21.91
CA ARG A 107 1.98 -1.21 21.67
C ARG A 107 3.20 -1.93 21.08
N ARG A 108 4.06 -1.21 20.34
CA ARG A 108 5.33 -1.73 19.80
C ARG A 108 6.41 -0.64 19.92
N PRO A 109 7.33 -0.73 20.89
CA PRO A 109 8.46 0.19 20.97
C PRO A 109 9.34 0.01 19.74
N ILE A 110 9.55 1.10 19.00
CA ILE A 110 10.37 1.09 17.80
C ILE A 110 11.75 1.64 18.17
N GLY A 111 12.77 0.79 18.13
CA GLY A 111 14.16 1.22 18.30
C GLY A 111 14.65 2.08 17.14
N ILE A 112 15.70 2.87 17.36
CA ILE A 112 16.31 3.75 16.32
C ILE A 112 16.84 2.92 15.13
N THR A 113 17.19 1.65 15.37
CA THR A 113 17.59 0.68 14.34
C THR A 113 16.48 0.31 13.36
N ALA A 114 15.20 0.44 13.77
CA ALA A 114 14.08 0.15 12.90
C ALA A 114 14.04 1.07 11.67
N PHE A 115 14.65 2.26 11.73
CA PHE A 115 14.79 3.16 10.58
C PHE A 115 15.59 2.50 9.44
N PHE A 116 16.63 1.74 9.77
CA PHE A 116 17.43 1.00 8.78
C PHE A 116 16.68 -0.22 8.24
N ASP A 117 15.82 -0.82 9.07
CA ASP A 117 14.97 -1.94 8.66
C ASP A 117 13.68 -1.51 7.94
N ILE A 118 13.38 -0.22 7.79
CA ILE A 118 12.20 0.30 7.06
C ILE A 118 12.12 -0.27 5.63
N TYR A 119 13.28 -0.52 5.00
CA TYR A 119 13.35 -1.10 3.67
C TYR A 119 12.88 -2.57 3.65
N LYS A 120 13.05 -3.30 4.76
CA LYS A 120 12.76 -4.73 4.89
C LYS A 120 11.40 -4.99 5.55
N TYR A 121 11.03 -4.17 6.52
CA TYR A 121 9.77 -4.24 7.26
C TYR A 121 9.14 -2.84 7.32
N PRO A 122 8.17 -2.54 6.44
CA PRO A 122 7.40 -1.31 6.50
C PRO A 122 6.78 -1.09 7.88
N ILE A 123 6.86 0.15 8.36
CA ILE A 123 6.32 0.51 9.66
C ILE A 123 4.80 0.52 9.56
N ASP A 124 4.18 -0.33 10.39
CA ASP A 124 2.76 -0.26 10.71
C ASP A 124 1.86 -0.36 9.46
N HIS A 125 0.99 0.61 9.24
CA HIS A 125 0.09 0.69 8.09
C HIS A 125 0.70 1.24 6.81
N LEU A 126 1.95 1.74 6.81
CA LEU A 126 2.57 2.32 5.61
C LEU A 126 2.99 1.27 4.57
N TRP A 127 2.81 -0.02 4.87
CA TRP A 127 3.14 -1.13 3.99
C TRP A 127 2.51 -1.00 2.60
N PHE A 128 1.31 -0.43 2.48
CA PHE A 128 0.64 -0.33 1.18
C PHE A 128 1.40 0.55 0.18
N LEU A 129 2.06 1.63 0.63
CA LEU A 129 2.87 2.51 -0.22
C LEU A 129 4.07 1.74 -0.78
N TYR A 130 4.68 0.90 0.05
CA TYR A 130 5.79 0.04 -0.30
C TYR A 130 5.38 -0.99 -1.36
N ILE A 131 4.25 -1.68 -1.16
CA ILE A 131 3.70 -2.63 -2.14
C ILE A 131 3.36 -1.93 -3.45
N LEU A 132 2.68 -0.78 -3.38
CA LEU A 132 2.26 -0.04 -4.56
C LEU A 132 3.47 0.36 -5.41
N PHE A 133 4.53 0.84 -4.75
CA PHE A 133 5.79 1.15 -5.41
C PHE A 133 6.42 -0.07 -6.08
N GLY A 134 6.45 -1.21 -5.39
CA GLY A 134 6.95 -2.48 -5.93
C GLY A 134 6.17 -2.97 -7.17
N ILE A 135 4.84 -2.92 -7.12
CA ILE A 135 3.97 -3.27 -8.25
C ILE A 135 4.26 -2.36 -9.45
N PHE A 136 4.36 -1.04 -9.23
CA PHE A 136 4.72 -0.12 -10.31
C PHE A 136 6.08 -0.46 -10.91
N MET A 137 7.10 -0.76 -10.09
CA MET A 137 8.41 -1.16 -10.61
C MET A 137 8.32 -2.42 -11.46
N TYR A 138 7.64 -3.45 -10.96
CA TYR A 138 7.49 -4.74 -11.63
C TYR A 138 6.76 -4.61 -12.97
N VAL A 139 5.57 -4.01 -12.97
CA VAL A 139 4.75 -3.83 -14.19
C VAL A 139 5.47 -2.94 -15.20
N SER A 140 6.18 -1.92 -14.73
CA SER A 140 6.93 -1.02 -15.61
C SER A 140 8.14 -1.68 -16.24
N PHE A 141 8.84 -2.52 -15.48
CA PHE A 141 9.93 -3.33 -16.00
C PHE A 141 9.41 -4.31 -17.06
N LEU A 142 8.30 -5.01 -16.79
CA LEU A 142 7.64 -5.86 -17.79
C LEU A 142 7.21 -5.10 -19.05
N SER A 143 6.73 -3.86 -18.90
CA SER A 143 6.30 -3.02 -20.03
C SER A 143 7.45 -2.63 -20.99
N LEU A 144 8.71 -2.81 -20.57
CA LEU A 144 9.86 -2.64 -21.46
C LEU A 144 9.92 -3.77 -22.50
N PHE A 145 9.50 -4.98 -22.13
CA PHE A 145 9.51 -6.17 -23.00
C PHE A 145 8.15 -6.40 -23.68
N ILE A 146 7.05 -6.10 -23.00
CA ILE A 146 5.68 -6.34 -23.46
C ILE A 146 4.97 -5.00 -23.67
N LYS A 147 4.65 -4.66 -24.92
CA LYS A 147 3.97 -3.40 -25.27
C LYS A 147 2.44 -3.50 -25.33
N ASN A 148 1.89 -4.71 -25.33
CA ASN A 148 0.44 -4.90 -25.39
C ASN A 148 -0.12 -4.95 -23.96
N ASP A 149 -0.99 -3.99 -23.63
CA ASP A 149 -1.60 -3.81 -22.31
C ASP A 149 -2.35 -5.07 -21.84
N ARG A 150 -3.03 -5.79 -22.75
CA ARG A 150 -3.79 -7.00 -22.40
C ARG A 150 -2.85 -8.14 -21.98
N THR A 151 -1.77 -8.34 -22.73
CA THR A 151 -0.77 -9.36 -22.39
C THR A 151 0.00 -9.00 -21.13
N LEU A 152 0.28 -7.71 -20.91
CA LEU A 152 0.91 -7.24 -19.67
C LEU A 152 0.03 -7.53 -18.46
N LEU A 153 -1.27 -7.27 -18.57
CA LEU A 153 -2.25 -7.57 -17.53
C LEU A 153 -2.37 -9.08 -17.26
N MET A 154 -2.41 -9.91 -18.31
CA MET A 154 -2.42 -11.37 -18.16
C MET A 154 -1.15 -11.89 -17.47
N VAL A 155 0.02 -11.40 -17.86
CA VAL A 155 1.30 -11.80 -17.23
C VAL A 155 1.35 -11.35 -15.77
N ALA A 156 0.86 -10.15 -15.45
CA ALA A 156 0.80 -9.66 -14.07
C ALA A 156 -0.17 -10.50 -13.20
N LEU A 157 -1.34 -10.86 -13.73
CA LEU A 157 -2.30 -11.73 -13.05
C LEU A 157 -1.75 -13.13 -12.84
N MET A 158 -1.09 -13.69 -13.86
CA MET A 158 -0.46 -15.00 -13.77
C MET A 158 0.69 -14.99 -12.76
N GLY A 159 1.50 -13.92 -12.75
CA GLY A 159 2.53 -13.70 -11.74
C GLY A 159 1.95 -13.64 -10.32
N TYR A 160 0.82 -12.95 -10.13
CA TYR A 160 0.11 -12.92 -8.85
C TYR A 160 -0.37 -14.32 -8.43
N LEU A 161 -1.01 -15.08 -9.33
CA LEU A 161 -1.48 -16.44 -9.05
C LEU A 161 -0.34 -17.41 -8.71
N VAL A 162 0.80 -17.31 -9.41
CA VAL A 162 1.97 -18.13 -9.08
C VAL A 162 2.51 -17.76 -7.71
N ALA A 163 2.52 -16.47 -7.38
CA ALA A 163 3.03 -16.00 -6.11
C ALA A 163 2.13 -16.35 -4.91
N THR A 164 0.84 -16.65 -5.12
CA THR A 164 -0.04 -17.19 -4.07
C THR A 164 0.17 -18.69 -3.83
N LEU A 165 0.67 -19.43 -4.83
CA LEU A 165 0.92 -20.87 -4.74
C LEU A 165 2.29 -21.21 -4.15
N ILE A 166 3.27 -20.32 -4.28
CA ILE A 166 4.62 -20.51 -3.74
C ILE A 166 4.69 -19.76 -2.40
N PRO A 167 4.97 -20.43 -1.26
CA PRO A 167 5.17 -19.76 0.03
C PRO A 167 6.51 -19.04 0.00
N ILE A 168 6.55 -17.87 -0.63
CA ILE A 168 7.74 -17.04 -0.75
C ILE A 168 7.80 -16.13 0.49
N ASN A 169 8.87 -16.25 1.26
CA ASN A 169 9.09 -15.50 2.51
C ASN A 169 9.53 -14.03 2.27
N ILE A 170 9.03 -13.41 1.20
CA ILE A 170 9.26 -12.01 0.88
C ILE A 170 8.07 -11.22 1.43
N TYR A 171 8.33 -10.25 2.30
CA TYR A 171 7.33 -9.41 2.96
C TYR A 171 6.29 -8.81 1.98
N LEU A 172 6.70 -8.50 0.74
CA LEU A 172 5.84 -8.01 -0.34
C LEU A 172 4.67 -8.93 -0.67
N LEU A 173 4.87 -10.25 -0.61
CA LEU A 173 3.89 -11.26 -1.02
C LEU A 173 3.07 -11.78 0.15
N GLN A 174 3.64 -11.80 1.35
CA GLN A 174 2.95 -12.27 2.54
C GLN A 174 1.81 -11.32 2.95
N ARG A 175 2.00 -10.00 2.88
CA ARG A 175 0.97 -9.01 3.29
C ARG A 175 -0.20 -8.88 2.31
N THR A 176 -0.02 -9.18 1.03
CA THR A 176 -1.15 -9.23 0.07
C THR A 176 -2.02 -10.47 0.26
N LEU A 177 -1.47 -11.54 0.84
CA LEU A 177 -2.17 -12.80 1.18
C LEU A 177 -2.90 -12.73 2.53
N VAL A 178 -2.39 -11.96 3.49
CA VAL A 178 -2.89 -11.91 4.89
C VAL A 178 -4.15 -11.05 5.07
N LEU A 179 -4.78 -10.54 4.01
CA LEU A 179 -6.13 -9.94 4.13
C LEU A 179 -7.23 -10.98 4.49
N LEU A 180 -6.88 -12.27 4.59
CA LEU A 180 -7.77 -13.39 4.90
C LEU A 180 -7.40 -14.21 6.15
N SER A 181 -6.42 -13.78 6.96
CA SER A 181 -6.01 -14.47 8.21
C SER A 181 -5.84 -13.50 9.37
#